data_AF-A0A654EF86-F1
#
_entry.id   AF-A0A654EF86-F1
#
_cell.length_a   1.000
_cell.length_b   1.000
_cell.length_c   1.000
_cell.angle_alpha   90.00
_cell.angle_beta   90.00
_cell.angle_gamma   90.00
#
_symmetry.space_group_name_H-M   'P 1'
#
loop_
_entity.id
_entity.type
_entity.pdbx_description
1 polymer ?
#
loop_
_entity_poly.entity_id
_entity_poly.type
_entity_poly.pdbx_seq_one_letter_code
_entity_poly.pdbx_strand_id
1 'polypeptide(L)'
;MSSSDMPIISKQFELMSMTDRVLRHNKRLLQESRYSPYTLGTKEKQKHKQKEEAVQLGVELSLFVAEAMFLLSDDIRSMLVFCFWLFKYAGKRNFDGPVVGRVFYVIQYVFETYIKPKNGVYKDGGKSSQWEQFKTFSYQFSFGVRVLARIVSILEIGGLVKPSGFKHYNQELKKLEEHLRSVKDVSEANGFAREAIESSIFHLWKSLFEATPEMIHPSKTKVLELFRPLLNEASLETCSRHLTSLGI
;
A
#
# COMPACT_ATOMS: atom_id res chain seq x y z
N MET A 1 -35.07 64.27 -79.74
CA MET A 1 -35.81 63.35 -80.62
C MET A 1 -35.42 61.96 -80.17
N SER A 2 -36.22 61.36 -79.27
CA SER A 2 -37.36 60.46 -79.58
C SER A 2 -36.80 59.09 -79.98
N SER A 3 -37.16 57.93 -79.45
CA SER A 3 -38.24 57.37 -78.62
C SER A 3 -37.75 55.91 -78.38
N SER A 4 -37.92 55.21 -77.25
CA SER A 4 -39.15 54.69 -76.62
C SER A 4 -38.77 54.14 -75.22
N ASP A 5 -39.38 54.54 -74.09
CA ASP A 5 -40.68 54.12 -73.52
C ASP A 5 -40.84 52.57 -73.46
N MET A 6 -40.82 51.84 -72.32
CA MET A 6 -41.54 51.85 -71.01
C MET A 6 -42.26 50.46 -70.87
N PRO A 7 -42.84 49.97 -69.72
CA PRO A 7 -42.70 50.30 -68.29
C PRO A 7 -42.79 49.08 -67.29
N ILE A 8 -42.99 49.40 -65.98
CA ILE A 8 -43.64 48.66 -64.86
C ILE A 8 -42.76 47.55 -64.20
N ILE A 9 -42.48 47.47 -62.89
CA ILE A 9 -43.36 47.54 -61.71
C ILE A 9 -42.58 47.95 -60.44
N SER A 10 -43.05 49.05 -59.84
CA SER A 10 -43.37 49.28 -58.42
C SER A 10 -42.62 48.47 -57.34
N LYS A 11 -41.87 49.17 -56.48
CA LYS A 11 -42.32 49.45 -55.10
C LYS A 11 -41.38 50.40 -54.38
N GLN A 12 -41.97 51.52 -53.99
CA GLN A 12 -41.53 52.47 -52.98
C GLN A 12 -41.23 51.77 -51.64
N PHE A 13 -40.21 52.22 -50.90
CA PHE A 13 -40.38 53.09 -49.71
C PHE A 13 -39.14 53.02 -48.79
N GLU A 14 -38.48 54.18 -48.66
CA GLU A 14 -37.89 54.82 -47.46
C GLU A 14 -37.03 53.98 -46.48
N LEU A 15 -35.73 54.26 -46.39
CA LEU A 15 -35.08 55.30 -45.57
C LEU A 15 -35.02 55.00 -44.05
N MET A 16 -33.77 55.00 -43.59
CA MET A 16 -33.27 55.46 -42.29
C MET A 16 -33.06 54.50 -41.12
N SER A 17 -31.88 54.74 -40.53
CA SER A 17 -31.63 54.82 -39.10
C SER A 17 -31.07 53.59 -38.41
N MET A 18 -29.74 53.52 -38.47
CA MET A 18 -28.85 53.11 -37.38
C MET A 18 -29.51 53.27 -36.00
N THR A 19 -29.73 52.14 -35.32
CA THR A 19 -29.97 52.14 -33.88
C THR A 19 -28.93 51.29 -33.18
N ASP A 20 -28.37 51.95 -32.20
CA ASP A 20 -27.32 51.56 -31.27
C ASP A 20 -27.73 50.35 -30.42
N ARG A 21 -26.90 49.29 -30.39
CA ARG A 21 -26.95 48.25 -29.36
C ARG A 21 -25.53 47.82 -29.00
N VAL A 22 -25.08 48.32 -27.85
CA VAL A 22 -23.87 47.96 -27.11
C VAL A 22 -23.76 46.43 -26.95
N LEU A 23 -22.87 45.82 -27.73
CA LEU A 23 -22.40 44.44 -27.52
C LEU A 23 -21.34 44.46 -26.40
N ARG A 24 -21.77 44.19 -25.16
CA ARG A 24 -20.87 43.83 -24.06
C ARG A 24 -20.07 42.58 -24.47
N HIS A 25 -18.84 42.80 -24.94
CA HIS A 25 -17.86 41.74 -25.10
C HIS A 25 -17.47 41.20 -23.72
N ASN A 26 -18.12 40.13 -23.29
CA ASN A 26 -17.61 39.27 -22.21
C ASN A 26 -16.42 38.47 -22.75
N LYS A 27 -15.24 39.11 -22.84
CA LYS A 27 -13.98 38.38 -22.88
C LYS A 27 -13.80 37.74 -21.51
N ARG A 28 -14.27 36.50 -21.35
CA ARG A 28 -13.70 35.57 -20.37
C ARG A 28 -12.23 35.43 -20.72
N LEU A 29 -11.41 36.24 -20.08
CA LEU A 29 -9.99 35.95 -19.95
C LEU A 29 -9.91 34.56 -19.33
N LEU A 30 -9.47 33.61 -20.14
CA LEU A 30 -8.98 32.32 -19.66
C LEU A 30 -8.05 32.64 -18.50
N GLN A 31 -8.48 32.22 -17.32
CA GLN A 31 -7.77 32.36 -16.08
C GLN A 31 -6.52 31.50 -16.19
N GLU A 32 -5.47 32.05 -16.81
CA GLU A 32 -4.12 31.54 -16.68
C GLU A 32 -3.85 31.43 -15.19
N SER A 33 -3.82 30.18 -14.73
CA SER A 33 -3.57 29.85 -13.34
C SER A 33 -2.30 30.56 -12.93
N ARG A 34 -2.41 31.46 -11.95
CA ARG A 34 -1.28 32.11 -11.31
C ARG A 34 -0.37 31.04 -10.70
N TYR A 35 0.57 30.55 -11.50
CA TYR A 35 1.62 29.64 -11.07
C TYR A 35 2.68 30.49 -10.36
N SER A 36 2.59 30.53 -9.03
CA SER A 36 3.61 31.19 -8.20
C SER A 36 4.76 30.20 -7.96
N PRO A 37 6.02 30.52 -8.29
CA PRO A 37 7.17 29.64 -8.05
C PRO A 37 7.30 29.20 -6.58
N TYR A 38 6.83 30.04 -5.65
CA TYR A 38 6.87 29.78 -4.21
C TYR A 38 5.93 28.66 -3.76
N THR A 39 4.79 28.46 -4.44
CA THR A 39 3.85 27.38 -4.08
C THR A 39 4.32 26.03 -4.61
N LEU A 40 5.06 26.00 -5.72
CA LEU A 40 5.69 24.78 -6.25
C LEU A 40 6.78 24.25 -5.31
N GLY A 41 7.69 25.13 -4.87
CA GLY A 41 8.76 24.75 -3.93
C GLY A 41 8.22 24.25 -2.58
N THR A 42 7.09 24.78 -2.12
CA THR A 42 6.43 24.32 -0.89
C THR A 42 5.82 22.93 -1.05
N LYS A 43 5.19 22.64 -2.20
CA LYS A 43 4.60 21.33 -2.50
C LYS A 43 5.65 20.24 -2.65
N GLU A 44 6.77 20.52 -3.32
CA GLU A 44 7.85 19.54 -3.47
C GLU A 44 8.50 19.21 -2.12
N LYS A 45 8.73 20.21 -1.26
CA LYS A 45 9.21 19.99 0.11
C LYS A 45 8.23 19.12 0.91
N GLN A 46 6.94 19.40 0.82
CA GLN A 46 5.91 18.61 1.50
C GLN A 46 5.87 17.16 1.00
N LYS A 47 5.98 16.96 -0.32
CA LYS A 47 6.02 15.65 -0.93
C LYS A 47 7.25 14.84 -0.47
N HIS A 48 8.41 15.47 -0.42
CA HIS A 48 9.63 14.82 0.07
C HIS A 48 9.48 14.37 1.53
N LYS A 49 8.95 15.25 2.39
CA LYS A 49 8.65 14.91 3.78
C LYS A 49 7.66 13.75 3.93
N GLN A 50 6.61 13.71 3.10
CA GLN A 50 5.64 12.59 3.12
C GLN A 50 6.24 11.28 2.63
N LYS A 51 7.19 11.33 1.69
CA LYS A 51 7.94 10.16 1.24
C LYS A 51 8.84 9.62 2.36
N GLU A 52 9.58 10.49 3.04
CA GLU A 52 10.38 10.10 4.21
C GLU A 52 9.53 9.49 5.32
N GLU A 53 8.39 10.11 5.63
CA GLU A 53 7.44 9.59 6.63
C GLU A 53 6.90 8.20 6.22
N ALA A 54 6.55 8.01 4.95
CA ALA A 54 6.11 6.71 4.45
C ALA A 54 7.20 5.63 4.51
N VAL A 55 8.48 5.99 4.31
CA VAL A 55 9.63 5.09 4.51
C VAL A 55 9.73 4.67 5.97
N GLN A 56 9.70 5.64 6.89
CA GLN A 56 9.80 5.35 8.34
C GLN A 56 8.66 4.44 8.81
N LEU A 57 7.44 4.72 8.35
CA LEU A 57 6.26 3.89 8.63
C LEU A 57 6.38 2.47 8.07
N GLY A 58 7.01 2.31 6.90
CA GLY A 58 7.30 0.99 6.34
C GLY A 58 8.30 0.19 7.16
N VAL A 59 9.35 0.86 7.66
CA VAL A 59 10.33 0.25 8.57
C VAL A 59 9.67 -0.20 9.86
N GLU A 60 8.87 0.67 10.48
CA GLU A 60 8.19 0.38 11.73
C GLU A 60 7.19 -0.78 11.61
N LEU A 61 6.32 -0.75 10.58
CA LEU A 61 5.42 -1.88 10.30
C LEU A 61 6.19 -3.19 10.09
N SER A 62 7.33 -3.14 9.40
CA SER A 62 8.14 -4.32 9.13
C SER A 62 8.81 -4.88 10.38
N LEU A 63 9.24 -4.02 11.30
CA LEU A 63 9.75 -4.42 12.60
C LEU A 63 8.67 -5.11 13.44
N PHE A 64 7.43 -4.59 13.43
CA PHE A 64 6.31 -5.26 14.09
C PHE A 64 5.99 -6.62 13.46
N VAL A 65 6.07 -6.74 12.13
CA VAL A 65 5.92 -8.04 11.45
C VAL A 65 7.02 -9.00 11.90
N ALA A 66 8.27 -8.55 11.96
CA ALA A 66 9.38 -9.37 12.44
C ALA A 66 9.14 -9.82 13.90
N GLU A 67 8.79 -8.90 14.79
CA GLU A 67 8.49 -9.20 16.20
C GLU A 67 7.37 -10.24 16.35
N ALA A 68 6.29 -10.12 15.57
CA ALA A 68 5.22 -11.10 15.54
C ALA A 68 5.67 -12.48 15.02
N MET A 69 6.62 -12.52 14.07
CA MET A 69 7.21 -13.78 13.63
C MET A 69 7.99 -14.45 14.77
N PHE A 70 8.76 -13.69 15.55
CA PHE A 70 9.44 -14.23 16.74
C PHE A 70 8.46 -14.66 17.82
N LEU A 71 7.41 -13.88 18.08
CA LEU A 71 6.36 -14.22 19.05
C LEU A 71 5.73 -15.59 18.78
N LEU A 72 5.48 -15.91 17.51
CA LEU A 72 4.87 -17.18 17.07
C LEU A 72 5.89 -18.27 16.73
N SER A 73 7.18 -17.99 16.90
CA SER A 73 8.25 -18.86 16.39
C SER A 73 8.40 -20.17 17.17
N ASP A 74 7.77 -20.28 18.34
CA ASP A 74 7.62 -21.54 19.09
C ASP A 74 6.88 -22.62 18.28
N ASP A 75 6.08 -22.21 17.29
CA ASP A 75 5.44 -23.08 16.31
C ASP A 75 5.53 -22.51 14.88
N ILE A 76 6.37 -23.13 14.04
CA ILE A 76 6.58 -22.70 12.64
C ILE A 76 5.27 -22.62 11.86
N ARG A 77 4.32 -23.52 12.11
CA ARG A 77 3.03 -23.52 11.43
C ARG A 77 2.26 -22.23 11.71
N SER A 78 2.08 -21.88 12.98
CA SER A 78 1.40 -20.64 13.41
C SER A 78 2.05 -19.39 12.83
N MET A 79 3.38 -19.31 12.88
CA MET A 79 4.12 -18.21 12.27
C MET A 79 3.86 -18.13 10.75
N LEU A 80 3.92 -19.26 10.04
CA LEU A 80 3.65 -19.28 8.59
C LEU A 80 2.19 -18.91 8.29
N VAL A 81 1.22 -19.35 9.11
CA VAL A 81 -0.20 -19.01 8.93
C VAL A 81 -0.39 -17.49 9.06
N PHE A 82 0.25 -16.87 10.05
CA PHE A 82 0.26 -15.41 10.17
C PHE A 82 0.82 -14.73 8.92
N CYS A 83 2.00 -15.13 8.47
CA CYS A 83 2.63 -14.57 7.27
C CYS A 83 1.76 -14.76 6.01
N PHE A 84 1.04 -15.89 5.92
CA PHE A 84 0.10 -16.15 4.83
C PHE A 84 -1.17 -15.28 4.93
N TRP A 85 -1.68 -15.01 6.14
CA TRP A 85 -2.83 -14.12 6.35
C TRP A 85 -2.52 -12.68 5.98
N LEU A 86 -1.31 -12.20 6.33
CA LEU A 86 -0.81 -10.91 5.87
C LEU A 86 -0.99 -10.76 4.36
N PHE A 87 -0.61 -11.78 3.60
CA PHE A 87 -0.80 -11.81 2.15
C PHE A 87 -2.26 -11.85 1.72
N LYS A 88 -3.05 -12.78 2.28
CA LYS A 88 -4.46 -12.97 1.90
C LYS A 88 -5.29 -11.69 2.10
N TYR A 89 -5.01 -10.94 3.16
CA TYR A 89 -5.80 -9.79 3.57
C TYR A 89 -5.20 -8.44 3.18
N ALA A 90 -3.96 -8.37 2.67
CA ALA A 90 -3.36 -7.13 2.18
C ALA A 90 -4.07 -6.50 0.95
N GLY A 91 -4.93 -7.24 0.25
CA GLY A 91 -5.73 -6.75 -0.87
C GLY A 91 -5.26 -7.31 -2.22
N LYS A 92 -5.05 -6.47 -3.24
CA LYS A 92 -4.54 -6.93 -4.55
C LYS A 92 -3.17 -7.58 -4.34
N ARG A 93 -3.06 -8.86 -4.70
CA ARG A 93 -1.88 -9.74 -4.55
C ARG A 93 -0.74 -9.34 -5.49
N ASN A 94 -0.26 -8.10 -5.41
CA ASN A 94 0.92 -7.68 -6.15
C ASN A 94 2.16 -7.93 -5.29
N PHE A 95 2.75 -9.12 -5.42
CA PHE A 95 4.04 -9.46 -4.79
C PHE A 95 5.17 -8.54 -5.25
N ASP A 96 5.04 -7.99 -6.46
CA ASP A 96 5.96 -7.02 -7.03
C ASP A 96 5.55 -5.57 -6.66
N GLY A 97 4.57 -5.41 -5.76
CA GLY A 97 4.11 -4.12 -5.27
C GLY A 97 5.09 -3.52 -4.26
N PRO A 98 5.23 -2.18 -4.23
CA PRO A 98 6.28 -1.48 -3.49
C PRO A 98 6.26 -1.73 -1.98
N VAL A 99 5.07 -1.94 -1.40
CA VAL A 99 4.88 -2.22 0.03
C VAL A 99 4.85 -3.71 0.31
N VAL A 100 3.99 -4.45 -0.39
CA VAL A 100 3.78 -5.89 -0.14
C VAL A 100 5.06 -6.69 -0.42
N GLY A 101 5.77 -6.38 -1.51
CA GLY A 101 7.03 -7.04 -1.84
C GLY A 101 8.13 -6.81 -0.79
N ARG A 102 8.22 -5.60 -0.24
CA ARG A 102 9.16 -5.26 0.84
C ARG A 102 8.85 -6.01 2.13
N VAL A 103 7.60 -5.97 2.59
CA VAL A 103 7.17 -6.74 3.78
C VAL A 103 7.45 -8.23 3.57
N PHE A 104 7.24 -8.74 2.35
CA PHE A 104 7.52 -10.14 2.06
C PHE A 104 9.02 -10.48 2.12
N TYR A 105 9.86 -9.60 1.59
CA TYR A 105 11.30 -9.76 1.70
C TYR A 105 11.74 -9.77 3.17
N VAL A 106 11.15 -8.92 4.02
CA VAL A 106 11.38 -8.96 5.47
C VAL A 106 11.00 -10.33 6.06
N ILE A 107 9.84 -10.87 5.70
CA ILE A 107 9.42 -12.21 6.13
C ILE A 107 10.46 -13.26 5.71
N GLN A 108 10.91 -13.25 4.46
CA GLN A 108 11.94 -14.18 3.99
C GLN A 108 13.25 -14.01 4.75
N TYR A 109 13.73 -12.78 4.88
CA TYR A 109 14.97 -12.44 5.56
C TYR A 109 14.96 -12.90 7.02
N VAL A 110 13.89 -12.55 7.76
CA VAL A 110 13.74 -12.91 9.17
C VAL A 110 13.67 -14.43 9.33
N PHE A 111 12.88 -15.09 8.47
CA PHE A 111 12.74 -16.54 8.52
C PHE A 111 14.06 -17.26 8.24
N GLU A 112 14.73 -16.96 7.13
CA GLU A 112 15.96 -17.64 6.71
C GLU A 112 17.12 -17.38 7.68
N THR A 113 17.23 -16.14 8.20
CA THR A 113 18.39 -15.70 8.98
C THR A 113 18.25 -16.03 10.47
N TYR A 114 17.06 -15.87 11.05
CA TYR A 114 16.90 -15.92 12.51
C TYR A 114 16.07 -17.10 13.01
N ILE A 115 15.00 -17.47 12.30
CA ILE A 115 14.01 -18.45 12.78
C ILE A 115 14.38 -19.87 12.34
N LYS A 116 14.57 -20.10 11.03
CA LYS A 116 14.86 -21.40 10.45
C LYS A 116 16.07 -22.11 11.09
N PRO A 117 17.19 -21.43 11.42
CA PRO A 117 18.32 -22.10 12.05
C PRO A 117 18.07 -22.54 13.50
N LYS A 118 17.13 -21.91 14.20
CA LYS A 118 16.89 -22.13 15.64
C LYS A 118 15.74 -23.09 15.92
N ASN A 119 14.75 -23.10 15.03
CA ASN A 119 13.49 -23.79 15.29
C ASN A 119 13.41 -25.11 14.52
N GLY A 120 12.81 -26.10 15.16
CA GLY A 120 12.68 -27.45 14.63
C GLY A 120 11.80 -27.55 13.38
N VAL A 121 11.58 -28.78 12.94
CA VAL A 121 10.79 -29.07 11.73
C VAL A 121 9.33 -28.64 11.91
N TYR A 122 8.71 -28.20 10.81
CA TYR A 122 7.28 -27.97 10.72
C TYR A 122 6.47 -29.16 11.27
N LYS A 123 5.50 -28.88 12.14
CA LYS A 123 4.58 -29.90 12.68
C LYS A 123 3.17 -29.64 12.17
N ASP A 124 2.60 -30.65 11.49
CA ASP A 124 1.21 -30.61 11.07
C ASP A 124 0.28 -30.50 12.29
N GLY A 125 -0.77 -29.68 12.18
CA GLY A 125 -1.67 -29.37 13.29
C GLY A 125 -1.05 -28.56 14.45
N GLY A 126 0.23 -28.16 14.34
CA GLY A 126 0.95 -27.35 15.34
C GLY A 126 0.26 -26.01 15.63
N LYS A 127 0.42 -25.54 16.88
CA LYS A 127 -0.17 -24.29 17.34
C LYS A 127 0.71 -23.64 18.41
N SER A 128 1.07 -22.38 18.19
CA SER A 128 1.83 -21.55 19.12
C SER A 128 1.04 -21.33 20.41
N SER A 129 1.73 -21.29 21.56
CA SER A 129 1.10 -20.95 22.83
C SER A 129 0.55 -19.51 22.84
N GLN A 130 1.13 -18.64 22.01
CA GLN A 130 0.76 -17.23 21.87
C GLN A 130 -0.38 -16.99 20.88
N TRP A 131 -0.82 -18.02 20.16
CA TRP A 131 -1.77 -17.87 19.05
C TRP A 131 -3.10 -17.23 19.45
N GLU A 132 -3.65 -17.59 20.61
CA GLU A 132 -4.95 -17.05 21.05
C GLU A 132 -4.88 -15.56 21.34
N GLN A 133 -3.86 -15.12 22.07
CA GLN A 133 -3.63 -13.70 22.34
C GLN A 133 -3.31 -12.94 21.05
N PHE A 134 -2.42 -13.50 20.21
CA PHE A 134 -2.01 -12.91 18.94
C PHE A 134 -3.20 -12.63 18.00
N LYS A 135 -4.14 -13.57 17.88
CA LYS A 135 -5.30 -13.42 17.00
C LYS A 135 -6.09 -12.14 17.25
N THR A 136 -6.19 -11.70 18.51
CA THR A 136 -6.99 -10.53 18.90
C THR A 136 -6.55 -9.22 18.21
N PHE A 137 -5.26 -9.09 17.88
CA PHE A 137 -4.70 -7.92 17.21
C PHE A 137 -4.09 -8.22 15.84
N SER A 138 -4.02 -9.49 15.43
CA SER A 138 -3.48 -9.95 14.13
C SER A 138 -4.03 -9.20 12.90
N TYR A 139 -5.30 -8.78 12.92
CA TYR A 139 -5.91 -8.05 11.80
C TYR A 139 -5.24 -6.69 11.53
N GLN A 140 -4.68 -6.04 12.56
CA GLN A 140 -4.06 -4.73 12.48
C GLN A 140 -2.84 -4.74 11.55
N PHE A 141 -2.13 -5.86 11.46
CA PHE A 141 -1.03 -6.02 10.51
C PHE A 141 -1.52 -5.93 9.05
N SER A 142 -2.56 -6.68 8.71
CA SER A 142 -3.10 -6.68 7.35
C SER A 142 -3.70 -5.33 6.95
N PHE A 143 -4.34 -4.65 7.92
CA PHE A 143 -4.79 -3.28 7.77
C PHE A 143 -3.61 -2.33 7.55
N GLY A 144 -2.56 -2.46 8.36
CA GLY A 144 -1.32 -1.71 8.29
C GLY A 144 -0.68 -1.77 6.90
N VAL A 145 -0.52 -2.97 6.35
CA VAL A 145 0.00 -3.20 4.99
C VAL A 145 -0.89 -2.53 3.94
N ARG A 146 -2.21 -2.71 4.04
CA ARG A 146 -3.16 -2.19 3.05
C ARG A 146 -3.19 -0.67 3.02
N VAL A 147 -3.19 -0.01 4.18
CA VAL A 147 -3.22 1.46 4.26
C VAL A 147 -1.89 2.05 3.80
N LEU A 148 -0.76 1.46 4.20
CA LEU A 148 0.56 1.89 3.72
C LEU A 148 0.67 1.76 2.20
N ALA A 149 0.19 0.66 1.61
CA ALA A 149 0.16 0.49 0.17
C ALA A 149 -0.63 1.59 -0.56
N ARG A 150 -1.72 2.10 0.04
CA ARG A 150 -2.48 3.23 -0.50
C ARG A 150 -1.72 4.55 -0.37
N ILE A 151 -1.08 4.79 0.78
CA ILE A 151 -0.24 5.98 1.01
C ILE A 151 0.86 6.02 -0.04
N VAL A 152 1.62 4.93 -0.19
CA VAL A 152 2.72 4.82 -1.14
C VAL A 152 2.23 5.04 -2.57
N SER A 153 1.13 4.39 -2.97
CA SER A 153 0.58 4.56 -4.33
C SER A 153 0.22 6.01 -4.65
N ILE A 154 -0.33 6.78 -3.69
CA ILE A 154 -0.62 8.20 -3.88
C ILE A 154 0.67 9.01 -4.06
N LEU A 155 1.71 8.71 -3.28
CA LEU A 155 2.99 9.41 -3.32
C LEU A 155 3.82 9.08 -4.57
N GLU A 156 3.72 7.85 -5.08
CA GLU A 156 4.38 7.39 -6.31
C GLU A 156 3.89 8.16 -7.54
N ILE A 157 2.58 8.37 -7.67
CA ILE A 157 2.00 9.17 -8.78
C ILE A 157 2.19 10.68 -8.59
N GLY A 158 2.94 11.10 -7.56
CA GLY A 158 3.23 12.50 -7.27
C GLY A 158 2.13 13.25 -6.51
N GLY A 159 1.13 12.54 -5.98
CA GLY A 159 0.09 13.10 -5.15
C GLY A 159 0.57 13.45 -3.74
N LEU A 160 -0.32 14.07 -2.96
CA LEU A 160 -0.13 14.34 -1.54
C LEU A 160 -1.20 13.62 -0.72
N VAL A 161 -0.78 12.99 0.36
CA VAL A 161 -1.71 12.36 1.30
C VAL A 161 -2.20 13.41 2.29
N LYS A 162 -3.49 13.41 2.63
CA LYS A 162 -4.01 14.34 3.63
C LYS A 162 -3.34 14.08 4.99
N PRO A 163 -2.99 15.11 5.78
CA PRO A 163 -2.39 14.93 7.11
C PRO A 163 -3.20 14.02 8.04
N SER A 164 -4.53 14.03 7.92
CA SER A 164 -5.42 13.13 8.67
C SER A 164 -5.19 11.65 8.33
N GLY A 165 -4.75 11.32 7.11
CA GLY A 165 -4.43 9.97 6.69
C GLY A 165 -3.20 9.42 7.42
N PHE A 166 -2.12 10.21 7.46
CA PHE A 166 -0.92 9.88 8.25
C PHE A 166 -1.23 9.81 9.74
N LYS A 167 -1.97 10.77 10.29
CA LYS A 167 -2.37 10.76 11.71
C LYS A 167 -3.14 9.49 12.06
N HIS A 168 -4.13 9.10 11.25
CA HIS A 168 -4.89 7.89 11.47
C HIS A 168 -4.01 6.64 11.41
N TYR A 169 -3.12 6.56 10.41
CA TYR A 169 -2.22 5.42 10.26
C TYR A 169 -1.26 5.26 11.45
N ASN A 170 -0.65 6.35 11.90
CA ASN A 170 0.21 6.38 13.09
C ASN A 170 -0.54 5.91 14.35
N GLN A 171 -1.82 6.29 14.51
CA GLN A 171 -2.63 5.83 15.64
C GLN A 171 -2.87 4.32 15.61
N GLU A 172 -3.07 3.74 14.43
CA GLU A 172 -3.24 2.29 14.29
C GLU A 172 -1.92 1.53 14.52
N LEU A 173 -0.78 2.06 14.05
CA LEU A 173 0.53 1.51 14.38
C LEU A 173 0.83 1.58 15.87
N LYS A 174 0.47 2.67 16.54
CA LYS A 174 0.64 2.80 17.98
C LYS A 174 -0.18 1.78 18.77
N LYS A 175 -1.42 1.52 18.36
CA LYS A 175 -2.22 0.44 18.97
C LYS A 175 -1.53 -0.91 18.79
N LEU A 176 -1.00 -1.17 17.60
CA LEU A 176 -0.28 -2.42 17.33
C LEU A 176 0.99 -2.54 18.21
N GLU A 177 1.74 -1.45 18.35
CA GLU A 177 2.89 -1.37 19.26
C GLU A 177 2.50 -1.68 20.71
N GLU A 178 1.39 -1.12 21.19
CA GLU A 178 0.89 -1.36 22.56
C GLU A 178 0.54 -2.85 22.79
N HIS A 179 -0.05 -3.52 21.80
CA HIS A 179 -0.31 -4.97 21.88
C HIS A 179 0.99 -5.77 21.89
N LEU A 180 1.95 -5.46 21.01
CA LEU A 180 3.24 -6.15 20.96
C LEU A 180 4.04 -5.94 22.25
N ARG A 181 3.97 -4.75 22.83
CA ARG A 181 4.60 -4.43 24.11
C ARG A 181 4.13 -5.35 25.24
N SER A 182 2.88 -5.80 25.22
CA SER A 182 2.32 -6.72 26.22
C SER A 182 2.88 -8.14 26.15
N VAL A 183 3.54 -8.51 25.04
CA VAL A 183 4.10 -9.84 24.77
C VAL A 183 5.59 -9.77 24.40
N LYS A 184 6.23 -8.64 24.72
CA LYS A 184 7.61 -8.34 24.32
C LYS A 184 8.62 -9.29 24.97
N ASP A 185 8.39 -9.67 26.21
CA ASP A 185 9.21 -10.63 26.94
C ASP A 185 9.27 -11.99 26.21
N VAL A 186 8.14 -12.41 25.62
CA VAL A 186 8.07 -13.66 24.85
C VAL A 186 8.81 -13.54 23.52
N SER A 187 8.63 -12.44 22.78
CA SER A 187 9.34 -12.23 21.51
C SER A 187 10.86 -12.13 21.73
N GLU A 188 11.30 -11.45 22.78
CA GLU A 188 12.72 -11.35 23.18
C GLU A 188 13.28 -12.70 23.63
N ALA A 189 12.54 -13.49 24.41
CA ALA A 189 12.93 -14.85 24.79
C ALA A 189 13.11 -15.77 23.58
N ASN A 190 12.32 -15.55 22.52
CA ASN A 190 12.46 -16.24 21.24
C ASN A 190 13.60 -15.67 20.37
N GLY A 191 14.35 -14.68 20.88
CA GLY A 191 15.53 -14.12 20.25
C GLY A 191 15.26 -12.93 19.33
N PHE A 192 14.13 -12.24 19.48
CA PHE A 192 13.91 -10.95 18.82
C PHE A 192 14.89 -9.90 19.38
N ALA A 193 15.65 -9.27 18.50
CA ALA A 193 16.51 -8.15 18.82
C ALA A 193 16.26 -7.04 17.78
N ARG A 194 15.49 -6.03 18.18
CA ARG A 194 14.98 -4.98 17.27
C ARG A 194 16.13 -4.30 16.53
N GLU A 195 17.15 -3.88 17.27
CA GLU A 195 18.29 -3.11 16.77
C GLU A 195 19.12 -3.91 15.76
N ALA A 196 19.21 -5.23 15.93
CA ALA A 196 19.95 -6.11 15.02
C ALA A 196 19.28 -6.24 13.65
N ILE A 197 17.94 -6.16 13.61
CA ILE A 197 17.13 -6.36 12.39
C ILE A 197 16.85 -5.02 11.69
N GLU A 198 16.74 -3.93 12.47
CA GLU A 198 16.35 -2.61 11.99
C GLU A 198 17.22 -2.08 10.86
N SER A 199 18.54 -2.23 10.93
CA SER A 199 19.45 -1.73 9.89
C SER A 199 19.17 -2.36 8.52
N SER A 200 18.96 -3.68 8.47
CA SER A 200 18.63 -4.39 7.23
C SER A 200 17.25 -4.02 6.70
N ILE A 201 16.26 -3.86 7.58
CA ILE A 201 14.93 -3.39 7.20
C ILE A 201 14.99 -1.95 6.69
N PHE A 202 15.72 -1.06 7.37
CA PHE A 202 15.84 0.34 6.95
C PHE A 202 16.43 0.46 5.54
N HIS A 203 17.49 -0.29 5.25
CA HIS A 203 18.09 -0.33 3.90
C HIS A 203 17.05 -0.69 2.83
N LEU A 204 16.21 -1.70 3.11
CA LEU A 204 15.15 -2.17 2.22
C LEU A 204 14.13 -1.08 1.87
N TRP A 205 13.76 -0.27 2.85
CA TRP A 205 12.73 0.76 2.71
C TRP A 205 13.29 2.07 2.16
N LYS A 206 14.56 2.37 2.39
CA LYS A 206 15.21 3.62 1.93
C LYS A 206 15.02 3.85 0.43
N SER A 207 15.09 2.79 -0.38
CA SER A 207 14.97 2.86 -1.84
C SER A 207 13.53 3.00 -2.36
N LEU A 208 12.52 3.07 -1.50
CA LEU A 208 11.09 3.02 -1.86
C LEU A 208 10.68 4.00 -2.95
N PHE A 209 11.24 5.22 -2.93
CA PHE A 209 10.89 6.30 -3.86
C PHE A 209 12.05 6.74 -4.76
N GLU A 210 13.14 5.96 -4.81
CA GLU A 210 14.27 6.23 -5.69
C GLU A 210 13.91 5.96 -7.16
N ALA A 211 14.61 6.61 -8.09
CA ALA A 211 14.36 6.44 -9.53
C ALA A 211 14.71 5.03 -10.03
N THR A 212 15.69 4.40 -9.37
CA THR A 212 16.04 2.99 -9.52
C THR A 212 15.92 2.32 -8.15
N PRO A 213 14.68 1.98 -7.72
CA PRO A 213 14.50 1.29 -6.46
C PRO A 213 15.32 0.01 -6.48
N GLU A 214 16.01 -0.28 -5.38
CA GLU A 214 16.63 -1.60 -5.20
C GLU A 214 15.55 -2.65 -5.48
N MET A 215 15.79 -3.48 -6.49
CA MET A 215 14.80 -4.41 -7.00
C MET A 215 14.63 -5.54 -5.98
N ILE A 216 13.70 -5.33 -5.06
CA ILE A 216 13.38 -6.28 -4.01
C ILE A 216 12.36 -7.24 -4.62
N HIS A 217 12.88 -8.20 -5.37
CA HIS A 217 12.08 -9.34 -5.80
C HIS A 217 12.27 -10.45 -4.78
N PRO A 218 11.34 -10.62 -3.82
CA PRO A 218 11.26 -11.89 -3.13
C PRO A 218 11.10 -12.96 -4.19
N SER A 219 12.06 -13.89 -4.27
CA SER A 219 12.01 -14.95 -5.27
C SER A 219 10.68 -15.69 -5.10
N LYS A 220 9.79 -15.61 -6.10
CA LYS A 220 8.47 -16.27 -6.08
C LYS A 220 8.62 -17.76 -5.72
N THR A 221 9.68 -18.39 -6.22
CA THR A 221 10.05 -19.76 -5.87
C THR A 221 10.35 -19.90 -4.37
N LYS A 222 11.20 -19.04 -3.79
CA LYS A 222 11.47 -19.06 -2.35
C LYS A 222 10.22 -18.77 -1.51
N VAL A 223 9.34 -17.86 -1.95
CA VAL A 223 8.04 -17.59 -1.31
C VAL A 223 7.23 -18.88 -1.23
N LEU A 224 7.09 -19.56 -2.37
CA LEU A 224 6.30 -20.78 -2.46
C LEU A 224 6.92 -21.92 -1.65
N GLU A 225 8.24 -22.08 -1.66
CA GLU A 225 8.94 -23.06 -0.83
C GLU A 225 8.74 -22.79 0.67
N LEU A 226 8.80 -21.52 1.10
CA LEU A 226 8.54 -21.13 2.49
C LEU A 226 7.15 -21.58 2.97
N PHE A 227 6.13 -21.43 2.14
CA PHE A 227 4.75 -21.80 2.47
C PHE A 227 4.36 -23.21 2.03
N ARG A 228 5.25 -23.96 1.39
CA ARG A 228 4.96 -25.29 0.86
C ARG A 228 4.35 -26.24 1.89
N PRO A 229 4.84 -26.28 3.15
CA PRO A 229 4.21 -27.12 4.17
C PRO A 229 2.73 -26.79 4.42
N LEU A 230 2.38 -25.49 4.49
CA LEU A 230 0.98 -25.05 4.66
C LEU A 230 0.11 -25.38 3.45
N LEU A 231 0.66 -25.22 2.23
CA LEU A 231 -0.07 -25.52 1.00
C LEU A 231 -0.36 -27.02 0.89
N ASN A 232 0.60 -27.87 1.27
CA ASN A 232 0.43 -29.32 1.32
C ASN A 232 -0.65 -29.71 2.34
N GLU A 233 -0.61 -29.14 3.54
CA GLU A 233 -1.64 -29.39 4.57
C GLU A 233 -3.05 -29.03 4.06
N ALA A 234 -3.22 -27.84 3.47
CA ALA A 234 -4.51 -27.41 2.91
C ALA A 234 -5.00 -28.34 1.79
N SER A 235 -4.08 -28.87 0.97
CA SER A 235 -4.41 -29.84 -0.08
C SER A 235 -4.88 -31.17 0.49
N LEU A 236 -4.19 -31.68 1.53
CA LEU A 236 -4.56 -32.91 2.22
C LEU A 236 -5.93 -32.78 2.90
N GLU A 237 -6.18 -31.65 3.56
CA GLU A 237 -7.47 -31.39 4.20
C GLU A 237 -8.61 -31.33 3.17
N THR A 238 -8.37 -30.70 2.02
CA THR A 238 -9.34 -30.65 0.92
C THR A 238 -9.63 -32.05 0.35
N CYS A 239 -8.59 -32.87 0.14
CA CYS A 239 -8.72 -34.26 -0.29
C CYS A 239 -9.48 -35.10 0.74
N SER A 240 -9.17 -34.95 2.03
CA SER A 240 -9.86 -35.66 3.12
C SER A 240 -11.34 -35.32 3.16
N ARG A 241 -11.70 -34.03 3.14
CA ARG A 241 -13.11 -33.60 3.08
C ARG A 241 -13.82 -34.14 1.84
N HIS A 242 -13.14 -34.21 0.70
CA HIS A 242 -13.71 -34.76 -0.52
C HIS A 242 -13.98 -36.27 -0.40
N LEU A 243 -13.04 -37.05 0.15
CA LEU A 243 -13.22 -38.48 0.41
C LEU A 243 -14.36 -38.74 1.39
N THR A 244 -14.44 -37.96 2.49
CA THR A 244 -15.54 -38.06 3.46
C THR A 244 -16.89 -37.69 2.82
N SER A 245 -16.93 -36.73 1.89
CA SER A 245 -18.15 -36.39 1.14
C SER A 245 -18.59 -37.46 0.14
N LEU A 246 -17.65 -38.30 -0.30
CA LEU A 246 -17.89 -39.44 -1.19
C LEU A 246 -18.28 -40.72 -0.42
N GLY A 247 -18.27 -40.68 0.93
CA GLY A 247 -18.67 -41.80 1.77
C GLY A 247 -17.68 -42.98 1.77
N ILE A 248 -16.41 -42.73 1.43
CA ILE A 248 -15.31 -43.69 1.57
C ILE A 248 -14.66 -43.50 2.94
#